data_AF-A0A1I1VKM2-F1
#
_entry.id   AF-A0A1I1VKM2-F1
#
_cell.length_a   1.000
_cell.length_b   1.000
_cell.length_c   1.000
_cell.angle_alpha   90.00
_cell.angle_beta   90.00
_cell.angle_gamma   90.00
#
_symmetry.space_group_name_H-M   'P 1'
#
loop_
_entity.id
_entity.type
_entity.pdbx_description
1 polymer ?
#
loop_
_entity_poly.entity_id
_entity_poly.type
_entity_poly.pdbx_seq_one_letter_code
_entity_poly.pdbx_strand_id
1 'polypeptide(L)'
;MKYARLTKEQFDELHAEFASFLATQAIDRKEWEELKENKPEVAEQELDVFSDLIWEGVLSRAEYLEHFSKNHIFLFHCFDTYIQSIVLKSLSGETDFLTKEGLQWLSDNMFTDNIEMKVGKKVFTDERNISIFELIKQGAFLSDGQLFNQINSIIES
;
A
#
# COMPACT_ATOMS: atom_id res chain seq x y z
N MET A 1 16.41 6.59 -6.95
CA MET A 1 15.08 6.46 -6.34
C MET A 1 14.53 5.08 -6.65
N LYS A 2 14.12 4.34 -5.62
CA LYS A 2 13.60 2.96 -5.69
C LYS A 2 12.07 2.96 -5.78
N TYR A 3 11.41 3.87 -5.07
CA TYR A 3 9.96 4.02 -5.03
C TYR A 3 9.52 5.33 -5.69
N ALA A 4 8.27 5.75 -5.47
CA ALA A 4 7.81 7.06 -5.91
C ALA A 4 8.20 8.13 -4.88
N ARG A 5 8.55 9.32 -5.36
CA ARG A 5 8.71 10.48 -4.49
C ARG A 5 7.42 10.77 -3.74
N LEU A 6 7.53 11.12 -2.47
CA LEU A 6 6.41 11.61 -1.67
C LEU A 6 5.79 12.86 -2.30
N THR A 7 4.48 13.01 -2.18
CA THR A 7 3.80 14.24 -2.60
C THR A 7 4.16 15.38 -1.66
N LYS A 8 3.86 16.61 -2.09
CA LYS A 8 4.09 17.79 -1.26
C LYS A 8 3.36 17.70 0.08
N GLU A 9 2.11 17.23 0.06
CA GLU A 9 1.28 17.06 1.25
C GLU A 9 1.91 16.04 2.22
N GLN A 10 2.46 14.95 1.69
CA GLN A 10 3.15 13.95 2.50
C GLN A 10 4.45 14.49 3.11
N PHE A 11 5.21 15.30 2.39
CA PHE A 11 6.38 16.00 2.95
C PHE A 11 5.97 17.02 4.03
N ASP A 12 4.87 17.74 3.83
CA ASP A 12 4.36 18.70 4.81
C ASP A 12 3.90 17.97 6.10
N GLU A 13 3.26 16.80 5.97
CA GLU A 13 2.91 15.94 7.11
C GLU A 13 4.15 15.39 7.83
N LEU A 14 5.20 15.04 7.08
CA LEU A 14 6.45 14.44 7.58
C LEU A 14 7.58 15.46 7.78
N HIS A 15 7.27 16.75 7.94
CA HIS A 15 8.29 17.80 7.99
C HIS A 15 9.27 17.64 9.17
N ALA A 16 8.81 17.08 10.29
CA ALA A 16 9.64 16.86 11.48
C ALA A 16 10.63 15.70 11.26
N GLU A 17 10.16 14.62 10.65
CA GLU A 17 10.94 13.47 10.23
C GLU A 17 11.96 13.88 9.15
N PHE A 18 11.54 14.69 8.18
CA PHE A 18 12.42 15.19 7.14
C PHE A 18 13.51 16.11 7.68
N ALA A 19 13.17 17.03 8.59
CA ALA A 19 14.16 17.86 9.27
C ALA A 19 15.16 17.02 10.08
N SER A 20 14.68 15.97 10.76
CA SER A 20 15.55 15.04 11.48
C SER A 20 16.47 14.27 10.54
N PHE A 21 15.95 13.81 9.41
CA PHE A 21 16.72 13.16 8.35
C PHE A 21 17.85 14.05 7.82
N LEU A 22 17.55 15.30 7.46
CA LEU A 22 18.56 16.27 7.02
C LEU A 22 19.63 16.50 8.10
N ALA A 23 19.21 16.62 9.37
CA ALA A 23 20.14 16.79 10.49
C ALA A 23 21.09 15.58 10.66
N THR A 24 20.64 14.34 10.41
CA THR A 24 21.54 13.15 10.43
C THR A 24 22.64 13.21 9.37
N GLN A 25 22.42 13.99 8.31
CA GLN A 25 23.38 14.23 7.24
C GLN A 25 24.18 15.53 7.45
N ALA A 26 24.07 16.11 8.65
CA ALA A 26 24.66 17.39 9.01
C ALA A 26 24.23 18.54 8.07
N ILE A 27 22.98 18.51 7.60
CA ILE A 27 22.37 19.60 6.83
C ILE A 27 21.41 20.34 7.75
N ASP A 28 21.78 21.55 8.15
CA ASP A 28 20.90 22.45 8.89
C ASP A 28 19.96 23.25 7.97
N ARG A 29 19.08 24.07 8.56
CA ARG A 29 18.13 24.88 7.80
C ARG A 29 18.81 25.83 6.82
N LYS A 30 19.94 26.44 7.21
CA LYS A 30 20.65 27.40 6.37
C LYS A 30 21.31 26.68 5.19
N GLU A 31 21.96 25.55 5.45
CA GLU A 31 22.55 24.70 4.40
C GLU A 31 21.47 24.19 3.45
N TRP A 32 20.29 23.84 3.94
CA TRP A 32 19.18 23.42 3.10
C TRP A 32 18.68 24.53 2.17
N GLU A 33 18.56 25.77 2.64
CA GLU A 33 18.24 26.91 1.77
C GLU A 33 19.34 27.15 0.72
N GLU A 34 20.62 27.08 1.13
CA GLU A 34 21.75 27.22 0.21
C GLU A 34 21.81 26.09 -0.83
N LEU A 35 21.47 24.86 -0.46
CA LEU A 35 21.37 23.72 -1.38
C LEU A 35 20.29 23.95 -2.43
N LYS A 36 19.08 24.38 -2.02
CA LYS A 36 17.99 24.66 -2.96
C LYS A 36 18.35 25.75 -3.98
N GLU A 37 19.10 26.77 -3.56
CA GLU A 37 19.50 27.88 -4.44
C GLU A 37 20.66 27.51 -5.36
N ASN A 38 21.71 26.88 -4.82
CA ASN A 38 22.99 26.72 -5.52
C ASN A 38 23.21 25.31 -6.10
N LYS A 39 22.53 24.29 -5.55
CA LYS A 39 22.65 22.88 -5.94
C LYS A 39 21.28 22.19 -5.91
N PRO A 40 20.28 22.69 -6.66
CA PRO A 40 18.92 22.15 -6.63
C PRO A 40 18.87 20.65 -6.93
N GLU A 41 19.77 20.13 -7.77
CA GLU A 41 19.89 18.69 -8.05
C GLU A 41 20.22 17.85 -6.81
N VAL A 42 20.99 18.40 -5.86
CA VAL A 42 21.29 17.73 -4.59
C VAL A 42 20.08 17.78 -3.67
N ALA A 43 19.39 18.92 -3.60
CA ALA A 43 18.15 19.02 -2.82
C ALA A 43 17.09 18.02 -3.33
N GLU A 44 16.96 17.85 -4.64
CA GLU A 44 16.07 16.87 -5.25
C GLU A 44 16.45 15.42 -4.89
N GLN A 45 17.75 15.12 -4.80
CA GLN A 45 18.23 13.81 -4.33
C GLN A 45 17.90 13.56 -2.87
N GLU A 46 18.02 14.56 -1.99
CA GLU A 46 17.64 14.42 -0.58
C GLU A 46 16.15 14.10 -0.41
N LEU A 47 15.30 14.71 -1.22
CA LEU A 47 13.87 14.40 -1.26
C LEU A 47 13.62 12.96 -1.73
N ASP A 48 14.34 12.50 -2.75
CA ASP A 48 14.21 11.12 -3.26
C ASP A 48 14.67 10.09 -2.22
N VAL A 49 15.82 10.33 -1.58
CA VAL A 49 16.39 9.43 -0.57
C VAL A 49 15.47 9.34 0.65
N PHE A 50 14.93 10.48 1.10
CA PHE A 50 13.96 10.47 2.19
C PHE A 50 12.67 9.74 1.79
N SER A 51 12.18 9.96 0.57
CA SER A 51 10.99 9.25 0.08
C SER A 51 11.21 7.74 0.07
N ASP A 52 12.36 7.28 -0.41
CA ASP A 52 12.73 5.87 -0.40
C ASP A 52 12.75 5.32 1.04
N LEU A 53 13.35 6.04 1.99
CA LEU A 53 13.41 5.64 3.41
C LEU A 53 12.02 5.49 4.03
N ILE A 54 11.11 6.43 3.77
CA ILE A 54 9.74 6.37 4.28
C ILE A 54 9.00 5.17 3.69
N TRP A 55 9.11 4.94 2.37
CA TRP A 55 8.52 3.77 1.73
C TRP A 55 9.06 2.46 2.29
N GLU A 56 10.39 2.33 2.47
CA GLU A 56 10.98 1.13 3.10
C GLU A 56 10.39 0.88 4.49
N GLY A 57 10.28 1.93 5.31
CA GLY A 57 9.72 1.83 6.64
C GLY A 57 8.25 1.40 6.63
N VAL A 58 7.45 1.92 5.70
CA VAL A 58 6.02 1.58 5.58
C VAL A 58 5.84 0.16 5.04
N LEU A 59 6.52 -0.19 3.96
CA LEU A 59 6.37 -1.48 3.26
C LEU A 59 6.91 -2.65 4.08
N SER A 60 7.98 -2.43 4.86
CA SER A 60 8.52 -3.45 5.77
C SER A 60 7.53 -3.86 6.87
N ARG A 61 6.62 -2.96 7.27
CA ARG A 61 5.55 -3.24 8.25
C ARG A 61 4.20 -3.58 7.61
N ALA A 62 4.11 -3.59 6.28
CA ALA A 62 2.87 -3.88 5.58
C ALA A 62 2.51 -5.36 5.73
N GLU A 63 1.55 -5.68 6.57
CA GLU A 63 1.03 -7.05 6.74
C GLU A 63 -0.15 -7.31 5.79
N TYR A 64 -1.05 -6.35 5.63
CA TYR A 64 -2.23 -6.51 4.79
C TYR A 64 -2.41 -5.37 3.79
N LEU A 65 -2.90 -5.73 2.60
CA LEU A 65 -3.33 -4.78 1.58
C LEU A 65 -4.74 -5.12 1.12
N GLU A 66 -5.48 -4.10 0.72
CA GLU A 66 -6.82 -4.23 0.13
C GLU A 66 -6.94 -3.37 -1.12
N HIS A 67 -7.68 -3.86 -2.11
CA HIS A 67 -8.04 -3.08 -3.29
C HIS A 67 -9.50 -3.36 -3.64
N PHE A 68 -10.31 -2.33 -3.58
CA PHE A 68 -11.71 -2.37 -3.97
C PHE A 68 -11.89 -1.77 -5.36
N SER A 69 -12.65 -2.47 -6.18
CA SER A 69 -13.18 -1.99 -7.45
C SER A 69 -14.67 -2.31 -7.48
N LYS A 70 -15.41 -1.76 -8.45
CA LYS A 70 -16.86 -1.97 -8.55
C LYS A 70 -17.30 -3.44 -8.39
N ASN A 71 -16.62 -4.36 -9.07
CA ASN A 71 -17.02 -5.77 -9.13
C ASN A 71 -16.00 -6.74 -8.52
N HIS A 72 -14.85 -6.25 -8.05
CA HIS A 72 -13.82 -7.09 -7.45
C HIS A 72 -13.30 -6.50 -6.13
N ILE A 73 -13.00 -7.38 -5.20
CA ILE A 73 -12.25 -7.08 -3.99
C ILE A 73 -11.02 -7.97 -4.01
N PHE A 74 -9.85 -7.36 -3.89
CA PHE A 74 -8.58 -8.06 -3.73
C PHE A 74 -8.08 -7.83 -2.32
N LEU A 75 -7.87 -8.91 -1.59
CA LEU A 75 -7.35 -8.91 -0.23
C LEU A 75 -6.02 -9.63 -0.24
N PHE A 76 -5.01 -9.05 0.40
CA PHE A 76 -3.67 -9.62 0.44
C PHE A 76 -3.15 -9.69 1.86
N HIS A 77 -2.45 -10.79 2.16
CA HIS A 77 -1.68 -10.97 3.38
C HIS A 77 -0.21 -11.23 3.01
N CYS A 78 0.67 -10.33 3.44
CA CYS A 78 2.06 -10.20 3.02
C CYS A 78 2.99 -10.82 4.08
N PHE A 79 3.48 -12.03 3.82
CA PHE A 79 4.50 -12.69 4.64
C PHE A 79 5.90 -12.25 4.21
N ASP A 80 6.94 -12.77 4.84
CA ASP A 80 8.34 -12.43 4.51
C ASP A 80 8.75 -12.89 3.10
N THR A 81 8.28 -14.08 2.69
CA THR A 81 8.75 -14.74 1.46
C THR A 81 7.65 -14.92 0.41
N TYR A 82 6.40 -14.69 0.77
CA TYR A 82 5.27 -14.84 -0.15
C TYR A 82 4.11 -13.93 0.23
N ILE A 83 3.18 -13.78 -0.70
CA ILE A 83 1.89 -13.12 -0.48
C ILE A 83 0.77 -14.13 -0.71
N GLN A 84 -0.21 -14.15 0.20
CA GLN A 84 -1.49 -14.81 0.01
C GLN A 84 -2.50 -13.78 -0.48
N SER A 85 -3.40 -14.19 -1.36
CA SER A 85 -4.44 -13.34 -1.91
C SER A 85 -5.80 -14.03 -1.88
N ILE A 86 -6.84 -13.28 -1.55
CA ILE A 86 -8.24 -13.67 -1.75
C ILE A 86 -8.85 -12.67 -2.73
N VAL A 87 -9.42 -13.17 -3.82
CA VAL A 87 -10.11 -12.37 -4.82
C VAL A 87 -11.59 -12.73 -4.76
N LEU A 88 -12.42 -11.74 -4.49
CA LEU A 88 -13.88 -11.83 -4.55
C LEU A 88 -14.34 -11.12 -5.80
N LYS A 89 -15.19 -11.77 -6.59
CA LYS A 89 -15.77 -11.19 -7.79
C LYS A 89 -17.28 -11.34 -7.75
N SER A 90 -17.99 -10.23 -7.91
CA SER A 90 -19.45 -10.27 -8.10
C SER A 90 -19.79 -10.83 -9.49
N LEU A 91 -20.71 -11.79 -9.53
CA LEU A 91 -21.36 -12.26 -10.76
C LEU A 91 -22.67 -11.51 -11.03
N SER A 92 -23.12 -10.66 -10.09
CA SER A 92 -24.23 -9.73 -10.28
C SER A 92 -23.74 -8.45 -10.94
N GLY A 93 -24.40 -8.04 -12.04
CA GLY A 93 -24.03 -6.85 -12.81
C GLY A 93 -24.38 -5.51 -12.16
N GLU A 94 -25.13 -5.52 -11.06
CA GLU A 94 -25.62 -4.31 -10.38
C GLU A 94 -24.83 -3.94 -9.12
N THR A 95 -23.94 -4.81 -8.65
CA THR A 95 -23.15 -4.58 -7.44
C THR A 95 -22.08 -3.49 -7.66
N ASP A 96 -21.83 -2.69 -6.61
CA ASP A 96 -20.71 -1.76 -6.55
C ASP A 96 -20.03 -1.80 -5.18
N PHE A 97 -18.91 -2.52 -5.06
CA PHE A 97 -18.15 -2.64 -3.81
C PHE A 97 -17.47 -1.34 -3.35
N LEU A 98 -17.53 -0.25 -4.13
CA LEU A 98 -17.10 1.07 -3.68
C LEU A 98 -18.19 1.78 -2.85
N THR A 99 -19.39 1.20 -2.78
CA THR A 99 -20.54 1.73 -2.03
C THR A 99 -20.81 0.93 -0.76
N LYS A 100 -21.43 1.58 0.23
CA LYS A 100 -21.82 0.90 1.47
C LYS A 100 -22.82 -0.22 1.20
N GLU A 101 -23.75 0.03 0.28
CA GLU A 101 -24.77 -0.92 -0.15
C GLU A 101 -24.14 -2.16 -0.79
N GLY A 102 -23.11 -1.98 -1.63
CA GLY A 102 -22.40 -3.11 -2.24
C GLY A 102 -21.59 -3.92 -1.24
N LEU A 103 -20.97 -3.29 -0.23
CA LEU A 103 -20.26 -4.00 0.85
C LEU A 103 -21.23 -4.75 1.78
N GLN A 104 -22.42 -4.19 2.04
CA GLN A 104 -23.48 -4.89 2.77
C GLN A 104 -23.98 -6.09 1.97
N TRP A 105 -24.24 -5.90 0.66
CA TRP A 105 -24.67 -6.96 -0.23
C TRP A 105 -23.65 -8.11 -0.30
N LEU A 106 -22.35 -7.80 -0.26
CA LEU A 106 -21.29 -8.82 -0.21
C LEU A 106 -21.48 -9.73 1.01
N SER A 107 -21.73 -9.16 2.18
CA SER A 107 -21.90 -9.94 3.42
C SER A 107 -23.08 -10.90 3.32
N ASP A 108 -24.17 -10.46 2.69
CA ASP A 108 -25.39 -11.27 2.51
C ASP A 108 -25.22 -12.36 1.43
N ASN A 109 -24.32 -12.15 0.46
CA ASN A 109 -24.14 -13.03 -0.71
C ASN A 109 -22.83 -13.82 -0.71
N MET A 110 -21.97 -13.66 0.31
CA MET A 110 -20.61 -14.20 0.34
C MET A 110 -20.56 -15.72 0.14
N PHE A 111 -21.59 -16.44 0.59
CA PHE A 111 -21.69 -17.91 0.51
C PHE A 111 -22.69 -18.40 -0.54
N THR A 112 -23.00 -17.55 -1.51
CA THR A 112 -23.92 -17.86 -2.61
C THR A 112 -23.16 -17.96 -3.92
N ASP A 113 -23.80 -18.54 -4.93
CA ASP A 113 -23.26 -18.60 -6.29
C ASP A 113 -23.13 -17.22 -6.97
N ASN A 114 -23.53 -16.12 -6.30
CA ASN A 114 -23.37 -14.76 -6.81
C ASN A 114 -21.95 -14.20 -6.61
N ILE A 115 -21.11 -14.86 -5.81
CA ILE A 115 -19.72 -14.47 -5.57
C ILE A 115 -18.79 -15.59 -6.05
N GLU A 116 -17.89 -15.24 -6.97
CA GLU A 116 -16.75 -16.09 -7.32
C GLU A 116 -15.59 -15.76 -6.39
N MET A 117 -15.12 -16.73 -5.61
CA MET A 117 -13.98 -16.59 -4.71
C MET A 117 -12.77 -17.38 -5.23
N LYS A 118 -11.60 -16.74 -5.25
CA LYS A 118 -10.33 -17.36 -5.62
C LYS A 118 -9.27 -17.07 -4.58
N VAL A 119 -8.62 -18.12 -4.10
CA VAL A 119 -7.45 -18.02 -3.20
C VAL A 119 -6.18 -18.27 -4.01
N GLY A 120 -5.16 -17.46 -3.77
CA GLY A 120 -3.87 -17.54 -4.42
C GLY A 120 -2.72 -17.44 -3.42
N LYS A 121 -1.58 -18.00 -3.82
CA LYS A 121 -0.29 -17.82 -3.13
C LYS A 121 0.77 -17.55 -4.18
N LYS A 122 1.53 -16.48 -4.00
CA LYS A 122 2.65 -16.11 -4.87
C LYS A 122 3.90 -15.90 -4.02
N VAL A 123 4.95 -16.67 -4.29
CA VAL A 123 6.28 -16.45 -3.70
C VAL A 123 6.88 -15.21 -4.35
N PHE A 124 7.52 -14.36 -3.55
CA PHE A 124 8.22 -13.19 -4.11
C PHE A 124 9.40 -13.66 -4.96
N THR A 125 9.42 -13.23 -6.21
CA THR A 125 10.54 -13.45 -7.14
C THR A 125 11.55 -12.32 -7.07
N ASP A 126 11.07 -11.13 -6.73
CA ASP A 126 11.83 -9.92 -6.50
C ASP A 126 11.85 -9.60 -5.01
N GLU A 127 12.38 -8.44 -4.66
CA GLU A 127 12.30 -7.96 -3.29
C GLU A 127 10.84 -7.77 -2.84
N ARG A 128 10.54 -8.23 -1.61
CA ARG A 128 9.22 -8.16 -1.00
C ARG A 128 8.61 -6.76 -1.10
N ASN A 129 9.35 -5.74 -0.67
CA ASN A 129 8.83 -4.37 -0.62
C ASN A 129 8.52 -3.83 -2.01
N ILE A 130 9.32 -4.16 -3.03
CA ILE A 130 9.04 -3.79 -4.42
C ILE A 130 7.73 -4.46 -4.87
N SER A 131 7.56 -5.75 -4.59
CA SER A 131 6.33 -6.47 -4.96
C SER A 131 5.07 -5.89 -4.31
N ILE A 132 5.15 -5.50 -3.04
CA ILE A 132 4.04 -4.85 -2.30
C ILE A 132 3.78 -3.45 -2.88
N PHE A 133 4.83 -2.69 -3.17
CA PHE A 133 4.69 -1.36 -3.76
C PHE A 133 4.02 -1.40 -5.15
N GLU A 134 4.29 -2.40 -5.98
CA GLU A 134 3.60 -2.61 -7.25
C GLU A 134 2.09 -2.81 -7.08
N LEU A 135 1.65 -3.46 -6.00
CA LEU A 135 0.22 -3.61 -5.70
C LEU A 135 -0.39 -2.26 -5.28
N ILE A 136 0.35 -1.47 -4.49
CA ILE A 136 -0.11 -0.13 -4.09
C ILE A 136 -0.27 0.78 -5.30
N LYS A 137 0.68 0.75 -6.25
CA LYS A 137 0.57 1.47 -7.52
C LYS A 137 -0.64 1.03 -8.36
N GLN A 138 -1.13 -0.18 -8.17
CA GLN A 138 -2.34 -0.70 -8.83
C GLN A 138 -3.63 -0.34 -8.10
N GLY A 139 -3.57 0.46 -7.02
CA GLY A 139 -4.73 0.92 -6.27
C GLY A 139 -4.96 0.18 -4.95
N ALA A 140 -4.04 -0.72 -4.56
CA ALA A 140 -4.10 -1.31 -3.23
C ALA A 140 -3.68 -0.30 -2.15
N PHE A 141 -4.27 -0.42 -0.96
CA PHE A 141 -3.92 0.39 0.19
C PHE A 141 -3.70 -0.50 1.42
N LEU A 142 -2.95 0.01 2.39
CA LEU A 142 -2.66 -0.68 3.64
C LEU A 142 -3.93 -0.84 4.47
N SER A 143 -4.12 -2.02 5.02
CA SER A 143 -5.26 -2.37 5.88
C SER A 143 -4.77 -3.02 7.17
N ASP A 144 -5.65 -3.10 8.16
CA ASP A 144 -5.48 -3.91 9.36
C ASP A 144 -5.82 -5.40 9.14
N GLY A 145 -6.30 -5.75 7.94
CA GLY A 145 -6.55 -7.12 7.53
C GLY A 145 -7.83 -7.74 8.09
N GLN A 146 -8.74 -6.95 8.69
CA GLN A 146 -9.98 -7.48 9.26
C GLN A 146 -10.79 -8.32 8.27
N LEU A 147 -11.00 -7.81 7.05
CA LEU A 147 -11.79 -8.51 6.03
C LEU A 147 -11.08 -9.77 5.52
N PHE A 148 -9.76 -9.71 5.31
CA PHE A 148 -8.98 -10.89 4.93
C PHE A 148 -9.11 -11.99 5.98
N ASN A 149 -8.90 -11.66 7.26
CA ASN A 149 -8.91 -12.62 8.34
C ASN A 149 -10.30 -13.22 8.57
N GLN A 150 -11.36 -12.41 8.48
CA GLN A 150 -12.74 -12.89 8.53
C GLN A 150 -12.99 -13.94 7.45
N ILE A 151 -12.70 -13.63 6.19
CA ILE A 151 -12.94 -14.56 5.09
C ILE A 151 -12.05 -15.80 5.21
N ASN A 152 -10.77 -15.63 5.54
CA ASN A 152 -9.85 -16.76 5.70
C ASN A 152 -10.31 -17.73 6.79
N SER A 153 -10.83 -17.22 7.92
CA SER A 153 -11.37 -18.06 9.00
C SER A 153 -12.54 -18.92 8.54
N ILE A 154 -13.35 -18.42 7.61
CA ILE A 154 -14.49 -19.16 7.07
C ILE A 154 -14.04 -20.23 6.06
N ILE A 155 -13.00 -19.94 5.27
CA ILE A 155 -12.44 -20.90 4.30
C ILE A 155 -11.73 -22.06 5.02
N GLU A 156 -11.06 -21.78 6.14
CA GLU A 156 -10.29 -22.78 6.91
C GLU A 156 -11.14 -23.61 7.89
N SER A 157 -12.43 -23.27 8.07
CA SER A 157 -13.38 -23.99 8.93
C SER A 157 -13.96 -25.24 8.25
#